data_AF-A0A820PG34-F1
#
_entry.id   AF-A0A820PG34-F1
#
_cell.length_a   1.000
_cell.length_b   1.000
_cell.length_c   1.000
_cell.angle_alpha   90.00
_cell.angle_beta   90.00
_cell.angle_gamma   90.00
#
_symmetry.space_group_name_H-M   'P 1'
#
loop_
_entity.id
_entity.type
_entity.pdbx_description
1 polymer ?
#
loop_
_entity_poly.entity_id
_entity_poly.type
_entity_poly.pdbx_seq_one_letter_code
_entity_poly.pdbx_strand_id
1 'polypeptide(L)'
;MGQKWLSTKNMYRSTNTSQKIGESPDRTIQRKLIDMGIHYRKKKRAPRYTEKKIEEAPTCALRLYRTLLNNDFELIMGDEKYFTLTNESVSTNRGFYTSDPTTTPLDVKFKRTQKYPAKVLVWIAISEKGILKPFFSKRTEAINERTYLKKCVEERLILFVNSYHKYRKSVILT
;
A
#
# COMPACT_ATOMS: atom_id res chain seq x y z
N MET A 1 47.88 -14.14 -11.18
CA MET A 1 47.17 -12.97 -11.71
C MET A 1 45.67 -13.25 -11.69
N GLY A 2 44.85 -12.37 -11.12
CA GLY A 2 43.39 -12.39 -11.36
C GLY A 2 42.43 -12.32 -10.17
N GLN A 3 42.77 -11.66 -9.05
CA GLN A 3 41.75 -11.26 -8.06
C GLN A 3 41.49 -9.75 -8.16
N LYS A 4 40.52 -9.36 -9.00
CA LYS A 4 40.12 -7.95 -9.11
C LYS A 4 38.69 -7.77 -9.63
N TRP A 5 37.70 -8.48 -9.07
CA TRP A 5 36.31 -8.35 -9.56
C TRP A 5 35.19 -8.29 -8.51
N LEU A 6 35.51 -8.07 -7.24
CA LEU A 6 34.49 -7.83 -6.21
C LEU A 6 34.74 -6.49 -5.52
N SER A 7 34.62 -5.43 -6.32
CA SER A 7 34.44 -4.07 -5.81
C SER A 7 33.12 -3.98 -5.04
N THR A 8 33.19 -3.38 -3.85
CA THR A 8 32.21 -3.22 -2.78
C THR A 8 30.89 -2.51 -3.16
N LYS A 9 30.57 -2.36 -4.44
CA LYS A 9 29.36 -1.68 -4.92
C LYS A 9 28.41 -2.53 -5.76
N ASN A 10 28.70 -3.80 -6.00
CA ASN A 10 27.83 -4.63 -6.83
C ASN A 10 26.84 -5.44 -5.96
N MET A 11 25.62 -4.91 -5.87
CA MET A 11 24.49 -5.60 -5.26
C MET A 11 23.95 -6.63 -6.28
N TYR A 12 24.40 -7.89 -6.18
CA TYR A 12 24.07 -8.92 -7.16
C TYR A 12 22.68 -9.55 -6.91
N ARG A 13 21.93 -9.81 -7.99
CA ARG A 13 20.81 -10.78 -7.99
C ARG A 13 21.40 -12.18 -8.04
N SER A 14 20.95 -13.10 -7.17
CA SER A 14 21.49 -14.48 -7.10
C SER A 14 21.56 -15.17 -8.46
N THR A 15 20.56 -14.96 -9.32
CA THR A 15 20.47 -15.53 -10.67
C THR A 15 21.60 -15.12 -11.61
N ASN A 16 22.19 -13.93 -11.44
CA ASN A 16 23.24 -13.43 -12.33
C ASN A 16 24.65 -13.82 -11.86
N THR A 17 24.79 -14.22 -10.60
CA THR A 17 26.09 -14.57 -10.01
C THR A 17 26.51 -15.98 -10.40
N SER A 18 25.56 -16.92 -10.42
CA SER A 18 25.82 -18.33 -10.73
C SER A 18 26.18 -18.56 -12.20
N GLN A 19 25.52 -17.85 -13.12
CA GLN A 19 25.83 -17.90 -14.55
C GLN A 19 27.23 -17.35 -14.88
N LYS A 20 27.74 -16.39 -14.10
CA LYS A 20 29.07 -15.80 -14.31
C LYS A 20 30.22 -16.63 -13.72
N ILE A 21 29.95 -17.47 -12.73
CA ILE A 21 30.97 -18.21 -11.97
C ILE A 21 31.11 -19.65 -12.46
N GLY A 22 30.16 -20.18 -13.25
CA GLY A 22 30.22 -21.55 -13.77
C GLY A 22 30.09 -22.63 -12.68
N GLU A 23 29.73 -22.25 -11.45
CA GLU A 23 29.50 -23.14 -10.31
C GLU A 23 28.00 -23.46 -10.14
N SER A 24 27.67 -24.64 -9.60
CA SER A 24 26.29 -25.07 -9.34
C SER A 24 25.54 -24.10 -8.42
N PRO A 25 24.25 -23.76 -8.69
CA PRO A 25 23.90 -22.35 -8.66
C PRO A 25 23.57 -21.70 -7.32
N ASP A 26 23.32 -22.44 -6.23
CA ASP A 26 22.72 -21.78 -5.06
C ASP A 26 23.42 -22.05 -3.72
N ARG A 27 23.77 -23.29 -3.37
CA ARG A 27 24.27 -23.59 -2.00
C ARG A 27 25.72 -23.14 -1.75
N THR A 28 26.62 -23.36 -2.71
CA THR A 28 28.04 -22.98 -2.57
C THR A 28 28.21 -21.46 -2.57
N ILE A 29 27.48 -20.77 -3.45
CA ILE A 29 27.47 -19.31 -3.53
C ILE A 29 26.84 -18.70 -2.28
N GLN A 30 25.70 -19.23 -1.81
CA GLN A 30 25.07 -18.76 -0.58
C GLN A 30 25.99 -18.90 0.64
N ARG A 31 26.72 -20.03 0.75
CA ARG A 31 27.67 -20.24 1.85
C ARG A 31 28.84 -19.26 1.79
N LYS A 32 29.49 -19.11 0.63
CA LYS A 32 30.54 -18.10 0.41
C LYS A 32 30.05 -16.68 0.73
N LEU A 33 28.82 -16.32 0.33
CA LEU A 33 28.23 -15.01 0.65
C LEU A 33 28.01 -14.83 2.15
N ILE A 34 27.54 -15.86 2.86
CA ILE A 34 27.39 -15.82 4.32
C ILE A 34 28.76 -15.69 5.01
N ASP A 35 29.77 -16.44 4.55
CA ASP A 35 31.15 -16.36 5.07
C ASP A 35 31.76 -14.96 4.84
N MET A 36 31.36 -14.28 3.77
CA MET A 36 31.70 -12.88 3.48
C MET A 36 30.82 -11.85 4.25
N GLY A 37 29.92 -12.28 5.12
CA GLY A 37 29.00 -11.41 5.88
C GLY A 37 27.83 -10.85 5.07
N ILE A 38 27.58 -11.36 3.87
CA ILE A 38 26.49 -10.93 2.98
C ILE A 38 25.25 -11.79 3.22
N HIS A 39 24.25 -11.20 3.86
CA HIS A 39 23.01 -11.91 4.18
C HIS A 39 21.91 -11.69 3.14
N TYR A 40 21.17 -12.76 2.83
CA TYR A 40 19.94 -12.65 2.07
C TYR A 40 18.90 -11.84 2.86
N ARG A 41 18.32 -10.82 2.22
CA ARG A 41 17.22 -10.02 2.75
C ARG A 41 16.08 -9.99 1.75
N LYS A 42 14.85 -10.16 2.24
CA LYS A 42 13.65 -9.97 1.42
C LYS A 42 13.53 -8.49 1.04
N LYS A 43 13.27 -8.21 -0.24
CA LYS A 43 13.00 -6.85 -0.71
C LYS A 43 11.73 -6.33 -0.03
N LYS A 44 11.77 -5.12 0.51
CA LYS A 44 10.58 -4.41 0.98
C LYS A 44 9.84 -3.84 -0.23
N ARG A 45 8.51 -3.91 -0.21
CA ARG A 45 7.68 -3.23 -1.21
C ARG A 45 7.71 -1.73 -0.89
N ALA A 46 7.93 -0.92 -1.91
CA ALA A 46 7.84 0.53 -1.84
C ALA A 46 7.15 1.06 -3.10
N PRO A 47 6.40 2.17 -3.02
CA PRO A 47 5.91 2.86 -4.20
C PRO A 47 7.05 3.22 -5.14
N ARG A 48 6.79 3.19 -6.45
CA ARG A 48 7.77 3.65 -7.44
C ARG A 48 7.75 5.17 -7.48
N TYR A 49 8.62 5.80 -6.69
CA TYR A 49 8.82 7.24 -6.76
C TYR A 49 9.60 7.64 -8.01
N THR A 50 9.28 8.81 -8.55
CA THR A 50 10.17 9.53 -9.48
C THR A 50 11.29 10.20 -8.69
N GLU A 51 12.43 10.47 -9.31
CA GLU A 51 13.56 11.15 -8.65
C GLU A 51 13.13 12.46 -7.99
N LYS A 52 12.35 13.27 -8.72
CA LYS A 52 11.73 14.49 -8.20
C LYS A 52 10.91 14.27 -6.91
N LYS A 53 10.08 13.21 -6.86
CA LYS A 53 9.28 12.91 -5.65
C LYS A 53 10.14 12.47 -4.47
N ILE A 54 11.28 11.80 -4.71
CA ILE A 54 12.23 11.40 -3.66
C ILE A 54 12.86 12.65 -3.03
N GLU A 55 13.17 13.65 -3.84
CA GLU A 55 13.74 14.92 -3.39
C GLU A 55 12.70 15.83 -2.69
N GLU A 56 11.48 15.89 -3.22
CA GLU A 56 10.42 16.75 -2.69
C GLU A 56 9.77 16.22 -1.40
N ALA A 57 9.63 14.90 -1.25
CA ALA A 57 8.90 14.32 -0.13
C ALA A 57 9.42 14.75 1.26
N PRO A 58 10.75 14.77 1.53
CA PRO A 58 11.27 15.27 2.80
C PRO A 58 10.95 16.75 3.03
N THR A 59 11.04 17.57 1.98
CA THR A 59 10.76 19.01 2.05
C THR A 59 9.28 19.27 2.36
N CYS A 60 8.37 18.57 1.67
CA CYS A 60 6.93 18.66 1.91
C CYS A 60 6.58 18.19 3.33
N ALA A 61 7.15 17.07 3.77
CA ALA A 61 6.94 16.54 5.12
C ALA A 61 7.41 17.51 6.20
N LEU A 62 8.60 18.11 6.03
CA LEU A 62 9.15 19.07 6.98
C LEU A 62 8.30 20.35 7.06
N ARG A 63 7.81 20.84 5.92
CA ARG A 63 6.91 21.99 5.87
C ARG A 63 5.62 21.71 6.61
N LEU A 64 4.98 20.57 6.33
CA LEU A 64 3.77 20.14 7.04
C LEU A 64 4.01 20.03 8.54
N TYR A 65 5.10 19.37 8.95
CA TYR A 65 5.47 19.22 10.35
C TYR A 65 5.60 20.56 11.06
N ARG A 66 6.30 21.52 10.46
CA ARG A 66 6.45 22.88 10.99
C ARG A 66 5.12 23.62 11.09
N THR A 67 4.24 23.47 10.10
CA THR A 67 2.89 24.03 10.13
C THR A 67 2.06 23.49 11.29
N LEU A 68 2.14 22.18 11.53
CA LEU A 68 1.38 21.52 12.61
C LEU A 68 1.94 21.83 14.00
N LEU A 69 3.26 22.00 14.15
CA LEU A 69 3.89 22.36 15.43
C LEU A 69 3.43 23.71 15.99
N ASN A 70 3.07 24.66 15.13
CA ASN A 70 2.66 25.99 15.57
C ASN A 70 1.26 25.99 16.24
N ASN A 71 0.57 24.85 16.36
CA ASN A 71 -0.74 24.66 17.01
C ASN A 71 -1.90 25.54 16.48
N ASP A 72 -1.66 26.33 15.44
CA ASP A 72 -2.66 27.16 14.76
C ASP A 72 -3.51 26.37 13.77
N PHE A 73 -3.09 25.15 13.44
CA PHE A 73 -3.68 24.31 12.41
C PHE A 73 -4.18 22.99 12.96
N GLU A 74 -5.38 22.61 12.56
CA GLU A 74 -5.94 21.29 12.81
C GLU A 74 -5.81 20.43 11.55
N LEU A 75 -5.32 19.20 11.72
CA LEU A 75 -5.13 18.26 10.62
C LEU A 75 -6.42 17.46 10.38
N ILE A 76 -6.89 17.47 9.14
CA ILE A 76 -7.96 16.61 8.66
C ILE A 76 -7.39 15.73 7.55
N MET A 77 -7.44 14.42 7.74
CA MET A 77 -6.96 13.42 6.77
C MET A 77 -8.14 12.67 6.19
N GLY A 78 -8.30 12.72 4.88
CA GLY A 78 -9.24 11.90 4.13
C GLY A 78 -8.52 10.97 3.17
N ASP A 79 -9.17 9.86 2.82
CA ASP A 79 -8.70 8.97 1.76
C ASP A 79 -9.87 8.14 1.20
N GLU A 80 -9.68 7.58 0.02
CA GLU A 80 -10.56 6.60 -0.60
C GLU A 80 -10.00 5.17 -0.48
N LYS A 81 -10.87 4.23 -0.13
CA LYS A 81 -10.51 2.82 -0.07
C LYS A 81 -11.57 1.92 -0.67
N TYR A 82 -11.12 0.99 -1.50
CA TYR A 82 -11.97 -0.07 -2.04
C TYR A 82 -11.92 -1.31 -1.14
N PHE A 83 -13.10 -1.82 -0.81
CA PHE A 83 -13.29 -3.07 -0.08
C PHE A 83 -13.97 -4.08 -1.00
N THR A 84 -13.34 -5.23 -1.22
CA THR A 84 -13.97 -6.32 -1.98
C THR A 84 -15.03 -7.01 -1.11
N LEU A 85 -16.16 -7.38 -1.72
CA LEU A 85 -17.22 -8.12 -1.00
C LEU A 85 -16.75 -9.52 -0.56
N THR A 86 -15.77 -10.08 -1.26
CA THR A 86 -15.07 -11.30 -0.88
C THR A 86 -13.66 -10.94 -0.43
N ASN A 87 -13.33 -11.19 0.84
CA ASN A 87 -12.03 -10.83 1.41
C ASN A 87 -11.17 -12.09 1.63
N GLU A 88 -10.01 -12.16 0.95
CA GLU A 88 -9.04 -13.25 1.07
C GLU A 88 -8.03 -13.06 2.20
N SER A 89 -7.99 -11.87 2.81
CA SER A 89 -7.11 -11.63 3.96
C SER A 89 -7.51 -12.48 5.17
N VAL A 90 -8.78 -12.87 5.26
CA VAL A 90 -9.26 -13.88 6.20
C VAL A 90 -8.84 -15.27 5.67
N SER A 91 -7.96 -15.95 6.40
CA SER A 91 -7.40 -17.25 6.03
C SER A 91 -8.47 -18.31 5.73
N THR A 92 -9.58 -18.29 6.47
CA THR A 92 -10.70 -19.21 6.31
C THR A 92 -11.35 -19.13 4.92
N ASN A 93 -11.30 -17.97 4.26
CA ASN A 93 -11.91 -17.78 2.93
C ASN A 93 -11.02 -18.27 1.77
N ARG A 94 -9.83 -18.83 2.07
CA ARG A 94 -8.91 -19.38 1.07
C ARG A 94 -8.99 -20.90 0.93
N GLY A 95 -9.54 -21.59 1.94
CA GLY A 95 -9.66 -23.04 1.97
C GLY A 95 -11.12 -23.49 1.94
N PHE A 96 -11.32 -24.79 1.80
CA PHE A 96 -12.62 -25.45 1.95
C PHE A 96 -12.40 -26.73 2.75
N TYR A 97 -13.43 -27.16 3.47
CA TYR A 97 -13.41 -28.42 4.22
C TYR A 97 -14.06 -29.52 3.39
N THR A 98 -13.43 -30.68 3.32
CA THR A 98 -13.99 -31.87 2.67
C THR A 98 -13.45 -33.14 3.31
N SER A 99 -14.27 -34.19 3.34
CA SER A 99 -13.84 -35.56 3.65
C SER A 99 -13.23 -36.27 2.44
N ASP A 100 -13.57 -35.84 1.22
CA ASP A 100 -13.08 -36.42 -0.04
C ASP A 100 -13.04 -35.37 -1.18
N PRO A 101 -11.85 -34.93 -1.60
CA PRO A 101 -11.68 -33.92 -2.66
C PRO A 101 -12.13 -34.34 -4.07
N THR A 102 -12.41 -35.63 -4.31
CA THR A 102 -12.81 -36.15 -5.62
C THR A 102 -14.31 -36.02 -5.87
N THR A 103 -15.10 -36.13 -4.80
CA THR A 103 -16.58 -35.98 -4.81
C THR A 103 -17.04 -34.56 -4.48
N THR A 104 -16.10 -33.69 -4.07
CA THR A 104 -16.40 -32.30 -3.71
C THR A 104 -16.85 -31.49 -4.93
N PRO A 105 -17.98 -30.76 -4.84
CA PRO A 105 -18.46 -29.90 -5.91
C PRO A 105 -17.41 -28.89 -6.40
N LEU A 106 -17.41 -28.64 -7.72
CA LEU A 106 -16.43 -27.76 -8.35
C LEU A 106 -16.51 -26.30 -7.86
N ASP A 107 -17.69 -25.82 -7.47
CA ASP A 107 -17.91 -24.48 -6.93
C ASP A 107 -17.36 -24.31 -5.49
N VAL A 108 -17.22 -25.41 -4.75
CA VAL A 108 -16.52 -25.45 -3.45
C VAL A 108 -15.01 -25.57 -3.64
N LYS A 109 -14.58 -26.39 -4.61
CA LYS A 109 -13.16 -26.67 -4.89
C LYS A 109 -12.46 -25.54 -5.63
N PHE A 110 -13.16 -24.88 -6.55
CA PHE A 110 -12.61 -23.85 -7.42
C PHE A 110 -13.30 -22.51 -7.19
N LYS A 111 -12.50 -21.54 -6.74
CA LYS A 111 -12.93 -20.16 -6.69
C LYS A 111 -12.86 -19.55 -8.09
N ARG A 112 -13.98 -19.04 -8.57
CA ARG A 112 -14.01 -18.21 -9.79
C ARG A 112 -13.37 -16.85 -9.48
N THR A 113 -12.25 -16.55 -10.12
CA THR A 113 -11.63 -15.23 -10.05
C THR A 113 -12.22 -14.32 -11.13
N GLN A 114 -12.67 -13.13 -10.75
CA GLN A 114 -13.09 -12.10 -11.69
C GLN A 114 -12.01 -11.02 -11.77
N LYS A 115 -11.71 -10.54 -12.98
CA LYS A 115 -10.74 -9.45 -13.20
C LYS A 115 -11.13 -8.16 -12.45
N TYR A 116 -12.43 -7.93 -12.27
CA TYR A 116 -12.99 -6.80 -11.55
C TYR A 116 -14.02 -7.29 -10.52
N PRO A 117 -13.58 -7.72 -9.32
CA PRO A 117 -14.50 -8.19 -8.30
C PRO A 117 -15.41 -7.07 -7.83
N ALA A 118 -16.63 -7.42 -7.42
CA ALA A 118 -17.54 -6.49 -6.77
C ALA A 118 -16.88 -5.88 -5.53
N LYS A 119 -16.86 -4.55 -5.50
CA LYS A 119 -16.19 -3.75 -4.48
C LYS A 119 -17.06 -2.58 -4.06
N VAL A 120 -16.92 -2.19 -2.81
CA VAL A 120 -17.51 -0.97 -2.25
C VAL A 120 -16.38 0.03 -2.09
N LEU A 121 -16.55 1.22 -2.65
CA LEU A 121 -15.69 2.34 -2.33
C LEU A 121 -16.20 3.01 -1.06
N VAL A 122 -15.27 3.32 -0.17
CA VAL A 122 -15.49 4.14 1.01
C VAL A 122 -14.59 5.35 0.93
N TRP A 123 -15.17 6.53 1.06
CA TRP A 123 -14.42 7.75 1.34
C TRP A 123 -14.75 8.19 2.77
N ILE A 124 -13.72 8.54 3.53
CA ILE A 124 -13.82 8.94 4.93
C ILE A 124 -12.77 10.00 5.22
N ALA A 125 -13.09 10.91 6.14
CA ALA A 125 -12.15 11.88 6.68
C ALA A 125 -12.12 11.79 8.20
N ILE A 126 -10.96 12.05 8.79
CA ILE A 126 -10.69 11.92 10.22
C ILE A 126 -9.87 13.13 10.67
N SER A 127 -10.16 13.63 11.85
CA SER A 127 -9.37 14.65 12.55
C SER A 127 -9.25 14.30 14.02
N GLU A 128 -8.49 15.10 14.77
CA GLU A 128 -8.41 15.01 16.24
C GLU A 128 -9.77 15.18 16.93
N LYS A 129 -10.74 15.83 16.26
CA LYS A 129 -12.08 16.09 16.79
C LYS A 129 -13.09 14.99 16.45
N GLY A 130 -12.68 14.01 15.65
CA GLY A 130 -13.48 12.83 15.38
C GLY A 130 -13.46 12.40 13.93
N ILE A 131 -14.44 11.56 13.61
CA ILE A 131 -14.54 10.88 12.32
C ILE A 131 -15.76 11.43 11.58
N LEU A 132 -15.55 11.85 10.34
CA LEU A 132 -16.61 12.27 9.45
C LEU A 132 -17.45 11.07 9.00
N LYS A 133 -18.77 11.29 8.82
CA LYS A 133 -19.68 10.27 8.30
C LYS A 133 -19.26 9.77 6.91
N PRO A 134 -18.85 8.50 6.76
CA PRO A 134 -18.30 8.01 5.50
C PRO A 134 -19.29 8.09 4.34
N PHE A 135 -18.74 8.25 3.14
CA PHE A 135 -19.46 8.08 1.89
C PHE A 135 -19.22 6.67 1.34
N PHE A 136 -20.31 5.96 1.05
CA PHE A 136 -20.27 4.62 0.45
C PHE A 136 -20.76 4.69 -0.99
N SER A 137 -20.00 4.09 -1.90
CA SER A 137 -20.41 3.90 -3.29
C SER A 137 -20.36 2.41 -3.62
N LYS A 138 -21.50 1.85 -4.06
CA LYS A 138 -21.63 0.47 -4.54
C LYS A 138 -21.10 0.28 -5.97
N ARG A 139 -20.53 1.32 -6.58
CA ARG A 139 -20.09 1.26 -7.99
C ARG A 139 -18.83 0.42 -8.13
N THR A 140 -18.79 -0.36 -9.21
CA THR A 140 -17.57 -1.01 -9.73
C THR A 140 -16.57 0.00 -10.30
N GLU A 141 -17.05 1.19 -10.65
CA GLU A 141 -16.30 2.28 -11.26
C GLU A 141 -15.66 3.22 -10.22
N ALA A 142 -14.61 3.90 -10.65
CA ALA A 142 -13.93 4.91 -9.84
C ALA A 142 -14.82 6.12 -9.54
N ILE A 143 -14.58 6.81 -8.43
CA ILE A 143 -15.18 8.13 -8.19
C ILE A 143 -14.71 9.08 -9.29
N ASN A 144 -15.65 9.80 -9.90
CA ASN A 144 -15.33 10.93 -10.76
C ASN A 144 -15.30 12.24 -9.95
N GLU A 145 -14.66 13.26 -10.50
CA GLU A 145 -14.49 14.57 -9.87
C GLU A 145 -15.83 15.17 -9.39
N ARG A 146 -16.86 15.13 -10.24
CA ARG A 146 -18.20 15.65 -9.89
C ARG A 146 -18.80 14.96 -8.67
N THR A 147 -18.66 13.64 -8.57
CA THR A 147 -19.15 12.89 -7.42
C THR A 147 -18.32 13.19 -6.18
N TYR A 148 -17.00 13.30 -6.33
CA TYR A 148 -16.11 13.66 -5.23
C TYR A 148 -16.46 15.03 -4.63
N LEU A 149 -16.53 16.07 -5.46
CA LEU A 149 -16.84 17.43 -5.03
C LEU A 149 -18.20 17.47 -4.32
N LYS A 150 -19.24 16.94 -4.96
CA LYS A 150 -20.59 16.99 -4.40
C LYS A 150 -20.73 16.13 -3.14
N LYS A 151 -20.31 14.86 -3.20
CA LYS A 151 -20.59 13.88 -2.14
C LYS A 151 -19.56 13.91 -1.01
N CYS A 152 -18.28 14.03 -1.32
CA CYS A 152 -17.22 13.99 -0.32
C CYS A 152 -16.95 15.39 0.25
N VAL A 153 -16.88 16.42 -0.60
CA VAL A 153 -16.51 17.77 -0.15
C VAL A 153 -17.73 18.55 0.36
N GLU A 154 -18.67 18.89 -0.52
CA GLU A 154 -19.80 19.78 -0.22
C GLU A 154 -20.74 19.20 0.84
N GLU A 155 -21.28 18.00 0.60
CA GLU A 155 -22.27 17.38 1.48
C GLU A 155 -21.68 16.83 2.79
N ARG A 156 -20.35 16.83 2.97
CA ARG A 156 -19.68 16.16 4.08
C ARG A 156 -18.54 16.97 4.67
N LEU A 157 -17.42 17.11 3.95
CA LEU A 157 -16.21 17.72 4.50
C LEU A 157 -16.44 19.15 4.97
N ILE A 158 -17.12 19.96 4.16
CA ILE A 158 -17.42 21.35 4.52
C ILE A 158 -18.30 21.41 5.77
N LEU A 159 -19.31 20.54 5.87
CA LEU A 159 -20.17 20.47 7.06
C LEU A 159 -19.39 20.07 8.31
N PHE A 160 -18.47 19.12 8.18
CA PHE A 160 -17.60 18.67 9.27
C PHE A 160 -16.62 19.76 9.73
N VAL A 161 -15.99 20.46 8.79
CA VAL A 161 -15.12 21.60 9.08
C VAL A 161 -15.90 22.70 9.79
N ASN A 162 -17.08 23.05 9.30
CA ASN A 162 -17.90 24.12 9.86
C ASN A 162 -18.45 23.80 11.25
N SER A 163 -18.70 22.51 11.54
CA SER A 163 -19.22 22.07 12.84
C SER A 163 -18.13 21.90 13.90
N TYR A 164 -16.98 21.32 13.53
CA TYR A 164 -15.94 20.95 14.51
C TYR A 164 -14.70 21.84 14.47
N HIS A 165 -14.38 22.47 13.33
CA HIS A 165 -13.10 23.17 13.10
C HIS A 165 -13.24 24.70 12.90
N LYS A 166 -14.35 25.30 13.33
CA LYS A 166 -14.71 26.71 13.06
C LYS A 166 -13.69 27.76 13.55
N TYR A 167 -12.94 27.47 14.62
CA TYR A 167 -12.12 28.47 15.34
C TYR A 167 -10.62 28.37 15.05
N ARG A 168 -10.18 27.37 14.29
CA ARG A 168 -8.77 27.17 13.92
C ARG A 168 -8.66 26.98 12.43
N LYS A 169 -7.51 27.34 11.86
CA LYS A 169 -7.23 27.02 10.47
C LYS A 169 -7.13 25.49 10.34
N SER A 170 -7.57 24.94 9.23
CA SER A 170 -7.48 23.49 8.99
C SER A 170 -6.55 23.22 7.82
N VAL A 171 -5.68 22.23 7.96
CA VAL A 171 -4.94 21.63 6.85
C VAL A 171 -5.66 20.34 6.49
N ILE A 172 -6.08 20.23 5.23
CA ILE A 172 -6.78 19.07 4.72
C ILE A 172 -5.81 18.30 3.82
N LEU A 173 -5.58 17.03 4.18
CA LEU A 173 -4.85 16.07 3.35
C LEU A 173 -5.87 15.08 2.79
N THR A 174 -5.97 14.98 1.47
CA THR A 174 -6.80 14.01 0.76
C THR A 174 -6.00 13.31 -0.32
#